data_AF-A0A535Y4H2-F1
#
_entry.id   AF-A0A535Y4H2-F1
#
_cell.length_a   1.000
_cell.length_b   1.000
_cell.length_c   1.000
_cell.angle_alpha   90.00
_cell.angle_beta   90.00
_cell.angle_gamma   90.00
#
_symmetry.space_group_name_H-M   'P 1'
#
loop_
_entity.id
_entity.type
_entity.pdbx_description
1 polymer ?
#
loop_
_entity_poly.entity_id
_entity_poly.type
_entity_poly.pdbx_seq_one_letter_code
_entity_poly.pdbx_strand_id
1 'polypeptide(L)'
;MRLIARIALPAVLACLLAGSPALANPGVFGAAYSTPTVPATIVATSTFQVSVSLTNTGDEPWTTGGSNPVNLSYHWYDPSGTPQVWEGARTFIGSIPVVPLAKITVNANVVAPASAGQYTLRFALVKEGVTWFEPGAPALVTVQPA
;
A
#
# COMPACT_ATOMS: atom_id res chain seq x y z
N MET A 1 63.69 -14.37 21.15
CA MET A 1 62.46 -13.57 21.31
C MET A 1 61.93 -13.28 19.91
N ARG A 2 60.85 -13.95 19.51
CA ARG A 2 60.26 -13.88 18.16
C ARG A 2 59.29 -12.69 18.05
N LEU A 3 59.06 -12.26 16.81
CA LEU A 3 57.95 -11.48 16.21
C LEU A 3 58.24 -10.01 15.83
N ILE A 4 58.34 -9.78 14.51
CA ILE A 4 57.76 -8.60 13.87
C ILE A 4 56.79 -9.14 12.81
N ALA A 5 55.50 -8.95 13.07
CA ALA A 5 54.43 -9.34 12.17
C ALA A 5 54.33 -8.33 11.01
N ARG A 6 54.32 -8.83 9.77
CA ARG A 6 53.78 -8.13 8.61
C ARG A 6 52.72 -9.06 8.02
N ILE A 7 51.46 -8.84 8.40
CA ILE A 7 50.33 -9.54 7.79
C ILE A 7 49.56 -8.50 6.98
N ALA A 8 49.53 -8.73 5.67
CA ALA A 8 48.76 -8.00 4.69
C ALA A 8 47.26 -8.22 4.93
N LEU A 9 46.46 -7.17 4.75
CA LEU A 9 45.00 -7.23 4.75
C LEU A 9 44.50 -8.13 3.60
N PRO A 10 43.54 -9.02 3.80
CA PRO A 10 42.63 -9.39 2.74
C PRO A 10 41.44 -8.41 2.74
N ALA A 11 41.28 -7.72 1.62
CA ALA A 11 40.04 -7.04 1.27
C ALA A 11 38.93 -8.10 1.14
N VAL A 12 37.99 -8.12 2.08
CA VAL A 12 36.76 -8.90 1.94
C VAL A 12 35.70 -7.99 1.33
N LEU A 13 35.34 -8.36 0.12
CA LEU A 13 34.28 -7.83 -0.72
C LEU A 13 32.94 -7.77 0.06
N ALA A 14 32.52 -6.57 0.45
CA ALA A 14 31.19 -6.35 1.00
C ALA A 14 30.18 -6.31 -0.16
N CYS A 15 29.59 -7.46 -0.48
CA CYS A 15 28.40 -7.54 -1.32
C CYS A 15 27.23 -8.05 -0.48
N LEU A 16 26.36 -7.13 -0.05
CA LEU A 16 24.96 -7.37 0.32
C LEU A 16 24.30 -6.01 0.57
N LEU A 17 23.97 -5.27 -0.50
CA LEU A 17 22.91 -4.27 -0.45
C LEU A 17 21.57 -5.00 -0.72
N ALA A 18 21.21 -5.93 0.17
CA ALA A 18 19.81 -6.15 0.42
C ALA A 18 19.44 -5.11 1.46
N GLY A 19 18.78 -4.02 1.03
CA GLY A 19 18.20 -3.07 1.96
C GLY A 19 17.38 -3.88 2.96
N SER A 20 17.84 -3.94 4.21
CA SER A 20 17.00 -4.41 5.28
C SER A 20 15.74 -3.55 5.20
N PRO A 21 14.52 -4.09 5.06
CA PRO A 21 13.42 -3.35 5.62
C PRO A 21 13.79 -3.30 7.10
N ALA A 22 14.39 -2.18 7.52
CA ALA A 22 14.39 -1.81 8.91
C ALA A 22 12.98 -2.16 9.38
N LEU A 23 12.88 -2.98 10.41
CA LEU A 23 11.61 -3.21 11.09
C LEU A 23 11.18 -1.82 11.55
N ALA A 24 10.51 -1.08 10.66
CA ALA A 24 9.75 0.09 11.00
C ALA A 24 8.83 -0.48 12.06
N ASN A 25 9.04 -0.07 13.32
CA ASN A 25 8.14 -0.43 14.40
C ASN A 25 6.77 0.01 13.89
N PRO A 26 5.94 -0.93 13.42
CA PRO A 26 4.77 -0.53 12.70
C PRO A 26 3.92 0.17 13.74
N GLY A 27 3.56 1.42 13.47
CA GLY A 27 2.68 2.14 14.38
C GLY A 27 1.40 1.32 14.61
N VAL A 28 0.62 1.71 15.61
CA VAL A 28 -0.66 1.08 15.95
C VAL A 28 -1.51 0.78 14.70
N PHE A 29 -1.48 1.68 13.71
CA PHE A 29 -2.08 1.52 12.39
C PHE A 29 -1.02 1.17 11.34
N GLY A 30 -0.94 -0.11 10.96
CA GLY A 30 -0.01 -0.59 9.94
C GLY A 30 -0.69 -1.50 8.92
N ALA A 31 -0.40 -1.30 7.64
CA ALA A 31 -0.86 -2.15 6.57
C ALA A 31 0.19 -2.29 5.46
N ALA A 32 0.28 -3.49 4.88
CA ALA A 32 0.97 -3.73 3.62
C ALA A 32 -0.03 -4.15 2.54
N TYR A 33 0.23 -3.71 1.30
CA TYR A 33 -0.69 -3.86 0.16
C TYR A 33 0.03 -4.54 -1.00
N SER A 34 -0.67 -5.41 -1.72
CA SER A 34 -0.23 -5.92 -3.02
C SER A 34 -1.40 -5.89 -4.01
N THR A 35 -1.18 -5.26 -5.15
CA THR A 35 -2.22 -4.88 -6.13
C THR A 35 -1.83 -5.30 -7.55
N PRO A 36 -1.56 -6.59 -7.82
CA PRO A 36 -1.02 -7.05 -9.10
C PRO A 36 -2.00 -6.92 -10.28
N THR A 37 -3.27 -6.61 -10.00
CA THR A 37 -4.37 -6.60 -10.97
C THR A 37 -4.79 -5.20 -11.40
N VAL A 38 -4.08 -4.14 -10.97
CA VAL A 38 -4.39 -2.78 -11.42
C VAL A 38 -4.15 -2.67 -12.94
N PRO A 39 -5.17 -2.32 -13.75
CA PRO A 39 -4.98 -2.13 -15.18
C PRO A 39 -4.10 -0.91 -15.46
N ALA A 40 -3.21 -1.02 -16.45
CA ALA A 40 -2.39 0.12 -16.90
C ALA A 40 -3.22 1.20 -17.63
N THR A 41 -4.39 0.83 -18.17
CA THR A 41 -5.28 1.72 -18.91
C THR A 41 -6.73 1.46 -18.55
N ILE A 42 -7.49 2.53 -18.33
CA ILE A 42 -8.93 2.50 -18.01
C ILE A 42 -9.66 3.62 -18.75
N VAL A 43 -10.99 3.55 -18.77
CA VAL A 43 -11.85 4.60 -19.36
C VAL A 43 -12.31 5.58 -18.28
N ALA A 44 -12.35 6.88 -18.58
CA ALA A 44 -12.86 7.90 -17.67
C ALA A 44 -14.25 7.53 -17.13
N THR A 45 -14.49 7.78 -15.83
CA THR A 45 -15.73 7.45 -15.10
C THR A 45 -16.10 5.96 -15.02
N SER A 46 -15.36 5.06 -15.67
CA SER A 46 -15.61 3.63 -15.57
C SER A 46 -15.36 3.12 -14.15
N THR A 47 -16.08 2.05 -13.77
CA THR A 47 -15.80 1.28 -12.56
C THR A 47 -15.13 -0.02 -12.93
N PHE A 48 -14.06 -0.38 -12.24
CA PHE A 48 -13.33 -1.62 -12.44
C PHE A 48 -12.99 -2.27 -11.10
N GLN A 49 -12.74 -3.58 -11.12
CA GLN A 49 -12.34 -4.32 -9.92
C GLN A 49 -10.84 -4.51 -9.86
N VAL A 50 -10.27 -4.31 -8.66
CA VAL A 50 -8.88 -4.63 -8.35
C VAL A 50 -8.84 -5.61 -7.20
N SER A 51 -8.16 -6.74 -7.39
CA SER A 51 -7.85 -7.67 -6.31
C SER A 51 -6.68 -7.12 -5.50
N VAL A 52 -6.93 -6.82 -4.22
CA VAL A 52 -5.99 -6.23 -3.28
C VAL A 52 -5.72 -7.23 -2.15
N SER A 53 -4.47 -7.68 -2.05
CA SER A 53 -4.00 -8.41 -0.87
C SER A 53 -3.55 -7.43 0.20
N LEU A 54 -4.04 -7.61 1.42
CA LEU A 54 -3.76 -6.79 2.58
C LEU A 54 -3.14 -7.64 3.68
N THR A 55 -2.07 -7.15 4.30
CA THR A 55 -1.47 -7.76 5.50
C THR A 55 -1.50 -6.74 6.62
N ASN A 56 -2.01 -7.14 7.80
CA ASN A 56 -1.92 -6.32 8.99
C ASN A 56 -0.49 -6.31 9.51
N THR A 57 0.18 -5.19 9.34
CA THR A 57 1.53 -5.01 9.85
C THR A 57 1.54 -4.23 11.16
N GLY A 58 0.43 -3.64 11.59
CA GLY A 58 0.34 -2.89 12.85
C GLY A 58 0.05 -3.76 14.08
N ASP A 59 -0.09 -3.08 15.22
CA ASP A 59 -0.32 -3.73 16.52
C ASP A 59 -1.81 -3.91 16.86
N GLU A 60 -2.71 -3.14 16.23
CA GLU A 60 -4.15 -3.23 16.46
C GLU A 60 -4.84 -4.15 15.43
N PRO A 61 -5.78 -5.02 15.85
CA PRO A 61 -6.69 -5.67 14.92
C PRO A 61 -7.50 -4.64 14.11
N TRP A 62 -7.64 -4.86 12.80
CA TRP A 62 -8.53 -4.05 11.99
C TRP A 62 -9.98 -4.46 12.27
N THR A 63 -10.67 -3.74 13.14
CA THR A 63 -12.07 -3.99 13.48
C THR A 63 -12.97 -3.60 12.31
N THR A 64 -13.89 -4.48 11.88
CA THR A 64 -14.73 -4.24 10.69
C THR A 64 -16.17 -3.84 11.00
N GLY A 65 -16.48 -3.64 12.29
CA GLY A 65 -17.78 -3.15 12.77
C GLY A 65 -17.61 -2.17 13.93
N GLY A 66 -18.73 -1.78 14.56
CA GLY A 66 -18.73 -0.78 15.63
C GLY A 66 -18.62 0.65 15.08
N SER A 67 -18.18 1.59 15.93
CA SER A 67 -18.18 3.03 15.63
C SER A 67 -17.09 3.48 14.67
N ASN A 68 -15.97 2.74 14.58
CA ASN A 68 -14.80 3.10 13.79
C ASN A 68 -14.31 1.88 12.98
N PRO A 69 -15.13 1.34 12.07
CA PRO A 69 -14.73 0.19 11.26
C PRO A 69 -13.55 0.56 10.36
N VAL A 70 -12.75 -0.44 10.01
CA VAL A 70 -11.67 -0.33 9.02
C VAL A 70 -12.20 -0.76 7.66
N ASN A 71 -12.04 0.09 6.66
CA ASN A 71 -12.38 -0.21 5.27
C ASN A 71 -11.16 -0.02 4.37
N LEU A 72 -11.14 -0.73 3.24
CA LEU A 72 -10.22 -0.42 2.14
C LEU A 72 -10.81 0.69 1.28
N SER A 73 -9.97 1.63 0.87
CA SER A 73 -10.28 2.67 -0.10
C SER A 73 -9.03 2.98 -0.93
N TYR A 74 -9.06 4.08 -1.66
CA TYR A 74 -8.00 4.51 -2.54
C TYR A 74 -8.00 6.01 -2.76
N HIS A 75 -6.88 6.49 -3.27
CA HIS A 75 -6.66 7.85 -3.70
C HIS A 75 -6.17 7.88 -5.15
N TRP A 76 -6.64 8.85 -5.91
CA TRP A 76 -6.11 9.19 -7.23
C TRP A 76 -5.32 10.48 -7.15
N TYR A 77 -4.13 10.49 -7.73
CA TYR A 77 -3.29 11.68 -7.84
C TYR A 77 -2.99 11.96 -9.31
N ASP A 78 -2.95 13.23 -9.67
CA ASP A 78 -2.44 13.66 -10.98
C ASP A 78 -0.89 13.58 -11.03
N PRO A 79 -0.25 13.86 -12.19
CA PRO A 79 1.20 13.78 -12.32
C PRO A 79 1.99 14.76 -11.44
N SER A 80 1.34 15.82 -10.93
CA SER A 80 1.96 16.76 -9.98
C SER A 80 1.93 16.23 -8.54
N GLY A 81 1.26 15.10 -8.30
CA GLY A 81 1.03 14.55 -6.96
C GLY A 81 -0.15 15.19 -6.24
N THR A 82 -0.95 16.01 -6.93
CA THR A 82 -2.15 16.62 -6.34
C THR A 82 -3.28 15.58 -6.31
N PRO A 83 -3.94 15.37 -5.15
CA PRO A 83 -5.04 14.43 -5.07
C PRO A 83 -6.23 14.93 -5.90
N GLN A 84 -6.63 14.14 -6.89
CA GLN A 84 -7.84 14.35 -7.68
C GLN A 84 -9.03 13.60 -7.08
N VAL A 85 -8.76 12.49 -6.38
CA VAL A 85 -9.74 11.81 -5.52
C VAL A 85 -9.03 11.45 -4.22
N TRP A 86 -9.45 12.08 -3.12
CA TRP A 86 -9.01 11.69 -1.77
C TRP A 86 -9.99 10.69 -1.14
N GLU A 87 -11.29 10.84 -1.37
CA GLU A 87 -12.31 9.99 -0.75
C GLU A 87 -12.79 8.91 -1.73
N GLY A 88 -11.97 7.89 -1.97
CA GLY A 88 -12.33 6.75 -2.80
C GLY A 88 -13.50 5.92 -2.24
N ALA A 89 -14.12 5.12 -3.10
CA ALA A 89 -15.20 4.23 -2.67
C ALA A 89 -14.71 3.21 -1.63
N ARG A 90 -15.51 2.99 -0.57
CA ARG A 90 -15.19 2.03 0.48
C ARG A 90 -15.44 0.61 0.01
N THR A 91 -14.49 -0.26 0.31
CA THR A 91 -14.57 -1.71 0.13
C THR A 91 -14.55 -2.35 1.50
N PHE A 92 -15.63 -3.05 1.83
CA PHE A 92 -15.74 -3.84 3.06
C PHE A 92 -14.70 -4.96 3.05
N ILE A 93 -13.92 -5.08 4.13
CA ILE A 93 -12.79 -6.01 4.20
C ILE A 93 -13.13 -7.36 4.86
N GLY A 94 -14.37 -7.55 5.31
CA GLY A 94 -14.86 -8.81 5.87
C GLY A 94 -15.53 -8.65 7.23
N SER A 95 -16.25 -9.68 7.68
CA SER A 95 -17.04 -9.63 8.93
C SER A 95 -16.25 -9.95 10.21
N ILE A 96 -14.99 -10.35 10.08
CA ILE A 96 -14.12 -10.74 11.20
C ILE A 96 -12.93 -9.77 11.23
N PRO A 97 -12.50 -9.30 12.41
CA PRO A 97 -11.32 -8.44 12.51
C PRO A 97 -10.06 -9.10 11.94
N VAL A 98 -9.25 -8.31 11.24
CA VAL A 98 -7.94 -8.77 10.74
C VAL A 98 -6.89 -8.48 11.80
N VAL A 99 -6.51 -9.51 12.57
CA VAL A 99 -5.52 -9.41 13.64
C VAL A 99 -4.10 -9.14 13.09
N PRO A 100 -3.15 -8.65 13.92
CA PRO A 100 -1.76 -8.47 13.51
C PRO A 100 -1.17 -9.70 12.80
N LEU A 101 -0.37 -9.44 11.76
CA LEU A 101 0.25 -10.42 10.86
C LEU A 101 -0.72 -11.24 9.98
N ALA A 102 -2.03 -11.14 10.19
CA ALA A 102 -3.00 -11.81 9.33
C ALA A 102 -3.06 -11.15 7.94
N LYS A 103 -3.40 -11.96 6.95
CA LYS A 103 -3.52 -11.56 5.55
C LYS A 103 -4.91 -11.89 5.02
N ILE A 104 -5.48 -10.96 4.25
CA ILE A 104 -6.74 -11.14 3.53
C ILE A 104 -6.59 -10.64 2.08
N THR A 105 -7.51 -11.05 1.22
CA THR A 105 -7.63 -10.52 -0.15
C THR A 105 -9.06 -10.07 -0.37
N VAL A 106 -9.23 -8.88 -0.93
CA VAL A 106 -10.54 -8.27 -1.20
C VAL A 106 -10.59 -7.73 -2.63
N ASN A 107 -11.77 -7.67 -3.23
CA ASN A 107 -11.96 -7.08 -4.54
C ASN A 107 -12.54 -5.67 -4.38
N ALA A 108 -11.70 -4.66 -4.62
CA ALA A 108 -12.10 -3.26 -4.52
C ALA A 108 -12.76 -2.79 -5.81
N ASN A 109 -13.90 -2.10 -5.69
CA ASN A 109 -14.51 -1.39 -6.80
C ASN A 109 -13.90 0.01 -6.89
N VAL A 110 -13.16 0.27 -7.96
CA VAL A 110 -12.45 1.53 -8.19
C VAL A 110 -13.16 2.31 -9.30
N VAL A 111 -13.42 3.59 -9.03
CA VAL A 111 -14.01 4.51 -10.01
C VAL A 111 -12.89 5.35 -10.60
N ALA A 112 -12.80 5.38 -11.93
CA ALA A 112 -11.83 6.17 -12.66
C ALA A 112 -12.11 7.69 -12.54
N PRO A 113 -11.07 8.55 -12.50
CA PRO A 113 -11.23 9.99 -12.65
C PRO A 113 -12.02 10.37 -13.92
N ALA A 114 -12.71 11.51 -13.90
CA ALA A 114 -13.52 11.97 -15.03
C ALA A 114 -12.69 12.55 -16.19
N SER A 115 -11.49 13.08 -15.90
CA SER A 115 -10.61 13.66 -16.91
C SER A 115 -9.60 12.63 -17.40
N ALA A 116 -9.44 12.52 -18.72
CA ALA A 116 -8.40 11.71 -19.32
C ALA A 116 -7.00 12.24 -18.95
N GLY A 117 -6.02 11.35 -18.85
CA GLY A 117 -4.65 11.70 -18.46
C GLY A 117 -3.92 10.57 -17.74
N GLN A 118 -2.69 10.86 -17.30
CA GLN A 118 -1.93 9.96 -16.45
C GLN A 118 -2.25 10.22 -14.98
N TYR A 119 -2.41 9.15 -14.21
CA TYR A 119 -2.68 9.21 -12.79
C TYR A 119 -1.87 8.17 -12.03
N THR A 120 -1.74 8.42 -10.74
CA THR A 120 -1.31 7.41 -9.78
C THR A 120 -2.49 6.98 -8.91
N LEU A 121 -2.76 5.68 -8.86
CA LEU A 121 -3.67 5.05 -7.90
C LEU A 121 -2.88 4.55 -6.70
N ARG A 122 -3.31 4.91 -5.49
CA ARG A 122 -2.78 4.34 -4.23
C ARG A 122 -3.91 3.80 -3.40
N PHE A 123 -3.81 2.55 -2.99
CA PHE A 123 -4.76 1.95 -2.04
C PHE A 123 -4.36 2.31 -0.61
N ALA A 124 -5.36 2.59 0.22
CA ALA A 124 -5.16 2.89 1.64
C ALA A 124 -6.34 2.33 2.45
N LEU A 125 -6.04 1.74 3.60
CA LEU A 125 -7.05 1.49 4.63
C LEU A 125 -7.40 2.81 5.33
N VAL A 126 -8.61 2.89 5.85
CA VAL A 126 -9.08 3.95 6.74
C VAL A 126 -9.76 3.33 7.93
N LYS A 127 -9.39 3.77 9.14
CA LYS A 127 -10.18 3.55 10.36
C LYS A 127 -11.14 4.72 10.47
N GLU A 128 -12.41 4.48 10.18
CA GLU A 128 -13.40 5.53 9.97
C GLU A 128 -13.50 6.46 11.19
N GLY A 129 -13.48 7.77 10.93
CA GLY A 129 -13.50 8.79 11.98
C GLY A 129 -12.22 8.90 12.82
N VAL A 130 -11.17 8.14 12.53
CA VAL A 130 -9.90 8.17 13.27
C VAL A 130 -8.75 8.59 12.37
N THR A 131 -8.38 7.74 11.39
CA THR A 131 -7.21 8.02 10.54
C THR A 131 -7.20 7.17 9.29
N TRP A 132 -6.55 7.71 8.25
CA TRP A 132 -6.02 6.91 7.16
C TRP A 132 -4.76 6.17 7.60
N PHE A 133 -4.56 4.98 7.05
CA PHE A 133 -3.30 4.25 7.15
C PHE A 133 -2.36 4.76 6.07
N GLU A 134 -1.06 4.51 6.22
CA GLU A 134 -0.11 4.80 5.15
C GLU A 134 -0.53 4.07 3.85
N PRO A 135 -0.60 4.77 2.71
CA PRO A 135 -1.03 4.15 1.47
C PRO A 135 0.04 3.22 0.91
N GLY A 136 -0.39 2.19 0.21
CA GLY A 136 0.48 1.30 -0.53
C GLY A 136 1.27 1.98 -1.65
N ALA A 137 2.06 1.17 -2.34
CA ALA A 137 2.86 1.60 -3.47
C ALA A 137 1.99 2.22 -4.58
N PRO A 138 2.48 3.26 -5.27
CA PRO A 138 1.79 3.86 -6.39
C PRO A 138 1.66 2.91 -7.58
N ALA A 139 0.48 2.86 -8.20
CA ALA A 139 0.24 2.22 -9.47
C ALA A 139 -0.05 3.28 -10.54
N LEU A 140 0.75 3.32 -11.60
CA LEU A 140 0.55 4.23 -12.72
C LEU A 140 -0.59 3.72 -13.61
N VAL A 141 -1.53 4.61 -13.94
CA VAL A 141 -2.69 4.30 -14.77
C VAL A 141 -2.94 5.42 -15.76
N THR A 142 -3.22 5.05 -17.01
CA THR A 142 -3.68 5.97 -18.05
C THR A 142 -5.21 5.94 -18.13
N VAL A 143 -5.84 7.08 -17.91
CA VAL A 143 -7.29 7.27 -18.11
C VAL A 143 -7.52 7.79 -19.53
N GLN A 144 -8.29 7.03 -20.30
CA GLN A 144 -8.70 7.39 -21.66
C GLN A 144 -10.06 8.11 -21.64
N PRO A 145 -10.38 8.93 -22.66
CA PRO A 145 -11.73 9.44 -22.86
C PRO A 145 -12.77 8.30 -22.93
N ALA A 146 -14.01 8.62 -22.54
CA ALA A 146 -15.16 7.72 -22.66
C ALA A 146 -15.58 7.48 -24.12
#